data_AF-A0A6F8ZVL9-F1
#
_entry.id   AF-A0A6F8ZVL9-F1
#
_cell.length_a   1.000
_cell.length_b   1.000
_cell.length_c   1.000
_cell.angle_alpha   90.00
_cell.angle_beta   90.00
_cell.angle_gamma   90.00
#
_symmetry.space_group_name_H-M   'P 1'
#
loop_
_entity.id
_entity.type
_entity.pdbx_description
1 polymer ?
#
loop_
_entity_poly.entity_id
_entity_poly.type
_entity_poly.pdbx_seq_one_letter_code
_entity_poly.pdbx_strand_id
1 'polypeptide(L)'
;MKRINARGIEETYFWGAQKTLDTLRDMEDLPCYKNVQKDIPQPTDIEFHISSVTHVTTKSGLDGILDSGGFKGGEKSLLWWGLAIDHDDIRVAEDRYLEKIFPDRTPEQRQMQKPFLSKFCTSPAFRKASRYGNFRFTFSLSDLLKMYSQQICGGEEPVLRVYGTTVYKQEIMYTVLVHSPGVRELEKYPVLNNGGDVFIYQEGTMVWRAQAVSETHAFQPVIHRPQVVEVEPFDCLYEYDKWYVWDHVTLAFHLPEGQTLRVDREKLMENLTACEAVDPFLGVRCVSNSYNCTCNCCHLHLSEAEYIVEQKRRDKQSDSNNRKAEIARYLSRQDIPPYPEAPEYHLSKVAHVTTKRGLDGILESGGFNGGEKSFLWCNLPVDDDDINAAEHRYLEKIFPDRTPEQRQMQQPFLSKFTTSPAFRKASRFGNFRFTFILSDLLKMYSQQICGGEEPVLRVYETVVYKQEIMYIVLVHCPHDNEFEKYPVLGDGSDDAVCGYRKGNVVWHAQAMSKTHAVGLAIDEVNQIVGTDSGCDEWYMWDHVTLAFHLPQGQTLQFDRKIVIENLTTCDADEMFIGVKCRYKGHECVRTCPCGKCLVPLATAEEIVEGIRCDYKTNC
;
A
#
# COMPACT_ATOMS: atom_id res chain seq x y z
N MET A 1 1.91 -36.64 12.86
CA MET A 1 2.93 -36.86 11.80
C MET A 1 4.13 -35.98 12.11
N LYS A 2 5.36 -36.36 11.75
CA LYS A 2 6.57 -35.55 11.99
C LYS A 2 7.05 -34.85 10.71
N ARG A 3 7.52 -33.61 10.80
CA ARG A 3 8.22 -32.91 9.68
C ARG A 3 9.36 -32.06 10.21
N ILE A 4 10.29 -31.73 9.32
CA ILE A 4 11.27 -30.67 9.52
C ILE A 4 10.69 -29.38 8.94
N ASN A 5 10.52 -28.33 9.75
CA ASN A 5 10.08 -27.02 9.26
C ASN A 5 11.23 -26.25 8.59
N ALA A 6 10.95 -25.09 7.98
CA ALA A 6 11.96 -24.25 7.31
C ALA A 6 13.15 -23.83 8.20
N ARG A 7 13.05 -23.99 9.53
CA ARG A 7 14.13 -23.72 10.49
C ARG A 7 15.03 -24.94 10.73
N GLY A 8 14.81 -26.05 10.04
CA GLY A 8 15.55 -27.29 10.25
C GLY A 8 15.15 -28.04 11.52
N ILE A 9 13.96 -27.75 12.05
CA ILE A 9 13.50 -28.23 13.35
C ILE A 9 12.38 -29.27 13.17
N GLU A 10 12.50 -30.41 13.87
CA GLU A 10 11.46 -31.43 13.94
C GLU A 10 10.25 -30.94 14.77
N GLU A 11 9.06 -31.03 14.17
CA GLU A 11 7.79 -30.74 14.83
C GLU A 11 6.75 -31.83 14.52
N THR A 12 5.82 -32.02 15.45
CA THR A 12 4.67 -32.91 15.25
C THR A 12 3.49 -32.08 14.76
N TYR A 13 2.87 -32.48 13.65
CA TYR A 13 1.75 -31.75 13.06
C TYR A 13 0.55 -32.67 12.83
N PHE A 14 -0.63 -32.05 12.90
CA PHE A 14 -1.95 -32.66 12.69
C PHE A 14 -2.77 -31.78 11.74
N TRP A 15 -2.77 -32.12 10.45
CA TRP A 15 -3.50 -31.38 9.42
C TRP A 15 -5.01 -31.44 9.63
N GLY A 16 -5.69 -30.30 9.43
CA GLY A 16 -7.15 -30.24 9.45
C GLY A 16 -7.79 -30.58 10.79
N ALA A 17 -7.02 -30.62 11.88
CA ALA A 17 -7.51 -31.04 13.19
C ALA A 17 -7.10 -30.05 14.28
N GLN A 18 -8.08 -29.69 15.12
CA GLN A 18 -7.84 -29.11 16.44
C GLN A 18 -7.59 -30.28 17.40
N LYS A 19 -6.41 -30.37 17.99
CA LYS A 19 -6.08 -31.38 19.01
C LYS A 19 -5.99 -30.70 20.36
N THR A 20 -7.01 -30.90 21.19
CA THR A 20 -7.03 -30.38 22.56
C THR A 20 -5.84 -30.92 23.35
N LEU A 21 -5.45 -30.20 24.40
CA LEU A 21 -4.39 -30.63 25.31
C LEU A 21 -4.66 -32.04 25.87
N ASP A 22 -5.91 -32.37 26.23
CA ASP A 22 -6.28 -33.71 26.70
C ASP A 22 -6.09 -34.77 25.62
N THR A 23 -6.47 -34.48 24.38
CA THR A 23 -6.21 -35.40 23.25
C THR A 23 -4.71 -35.62 23.03
N LEU A 24 -3.89 -34.60 23.28
CA LEU A 24 -2.44 -34.69 23.17
C LEU A 24 -1.80 -35.46 24.33
N ARG A 25 -2.39 -35.43 25.54
CA ARG A 25 -1.93 -36.20 26.71
C ARG A 25 -1.94 -37.71 26.50
N ASP A 26 -2.90 -38.17 25.71
CA ASP A 26 -3.05 -39.59 25.36
C ASP A 26 -2.08 -40.08 24.28
N MET A 27 -1.21 -39.20 23.74
CA MET A 27 -0.27 -39.55 22.67
C MET A 27 1.15 -39.80 23.19
N GLU A 28 1.62 -41.04 23.16
CA GLU A 28 2.94 -41.45 23.70
C GLU A 28 4.15 -40.93 22.90
N ASP A 29 3.99 -40.61 21.60
CA ASP A 29 5.10 -40.29 20.69
C ASP A 29 5.42 -38.78 20.55
N LEU A 30 4.85 -37.93 21.42
CA LEU A 30 5.09 -36.49 21.35
C LEU A 30 6.51 -36.12 21.83
N PRO A 31 7.25 -35.24 21.11
CA PRO A 31 8.58 -34.78 21.53
C PRO A 31 8.63 -34.15 22.93
N CYS A 32 7.48 -33.70 23.43
CA CYS A 32 7.27 -33.05 24.71
C CYS A 32 6.33 -33.81 25.64
N TYR A 33 6.16 -35.11 25.42
CA TYR A 33 5.25 -35.99 26.16
C TYR A 33 5.30 -35.76 27.68
N LYS A 34 6.51 -35.69 28.25
CA LYS A 34 6.72 -35.44 29.70
C LYS A 34 6.14 -34.12 30.21
N ASN A 35 6.04 -33.09 29.36
CA ASN A 35 5.48 -31.78 29.73
C ASN A 35 3.98 -31.70 29.47
N VAL A 36 3.49 -32.42 28.45
CA VAL A 36 2.06 -32.49 28.10
C VAL A 36 1.27 -33.24 29.17
N GLN A 37 1.85 -34.29 29.74
CA GLN A 37 1.22 -35.12 30.78
C GLN A 37 1.17 -34.49 32.17
N LYS A 38 1.83 -33.36 32.40
CA LYS A 38 1.79 -32.71 33.72
C LYS A 38 0.41 -32.09 33.96
N ASP A 39 -0.05 -32.18 35.20
CA ASP A 39 -1.16 -31.36 35.67
C ASP A 39 -0.67 -29.91 35.78
N ILE A 40 -1.33 -29.01 35.06
CA ILE A 40 -0.92 -27.61 34.97
C ILE A 40 -1.57 -26.83 36.11
N PRO A 41 -0.81 -26.26 37.06
CA PRO A 41 -1.37 -25.53 38.20
C PRO A 41 -1.79 -24.11 37.77
N GLN A 42 -2.89 -24.01 37.01
CA GLN A 42 -3.42 -22.76 36.47
C GLN A 42 -4.95 -22.73 36.49
N PRO A 43 -5.57 -21.56 36.30
CA PRO A 43 -7.02 -21.48 36.06
C PRO A 43 -7.39 -22.24 34.77
N THR A 44 -8.46 -23.03 34.82
CA THR A 44 -8.96 -23.81 33.68
C THR A 44 -10.05 -23.05 32.94
N ASP A 45 -10.27 -23.36 31.66
CA ASP A 45 -11.30 -22.75 30.81
C ASP A 45 -11.22 -21.22 30.69
N ILE A 46 -10.01 -20.67 30.62
CA ILE A 46 -9.82 -19.25 30.35
C ILE A 46 -10.14 -18.99 28.88
N GLU A 47 -11.00 -18.02 28.61
CA GLU A 47 -11.30 -17.59 27.25
C GLU A 47 -10.65 -16.22 27.01
N PHE A 48 -10.03 -16.00 25.85
CA PHE A 48 -9.49 -14.72 25.38
C PHE A 48 -10.26 -14.29 24.14
N HIS A 49 -10.79 -13.08 24.14
CA HIS A 49 -11.55 -12.52 23.01
C HIS A 49 -10.69 -11.45 22.36
N ILE A 50 -10.01 -11.80 21.27
CA ILE A 50 -8.96 -10.97 20.68
C ILE A 50 -9.39 -10.46 19.31
N SER A 51 -9.46 -9.15 19.17
CA SER A 51 -9.82 -8.45 17.92
C SER A 51 -8.62 -7.88 17.18
N SER A 52 -7.42 -7.97 17.74
CA SER A 52 -6.19 -7.42 17.18
C SER A 52 -5.21 -8.54 16.85
N VAL A 53 -4.47 -8.39 15.75
CA VAL A 53 -3.49 -9.37 15.27
C VAL A 53 -2.16 -8.70 14.98
N THR A 54 -1.07 -9.46 15.11
CA THR A 54 0.30 -8.97 14.91
C THR A 54 1.08 -9.78 13.90
N HIS A 55 1.84 -9.07 13.06
CA HIS A 55 2.86 -9.64 12.19
C HIS A 55 4.22 -9.18 12.66
N VAL A 56 5.11 -10.11 12.99
CA VAL A 56 6.45 -9.80 13.47
C VAL A 56 7.49 -10.18 12.42
N THR A 57 8.44 -9.28 12.19
CA THR A 57 9.45 -9.41 11.14
C THR A 57 10.83 -8.89 11.60
N THR A 58 11.86 -9.29 10.86
CA THR A 58 13.23 -8.78 10.99
C THR A 58 13.38 -7.44 10.25
N LYS A 59 14.55 -6.78 10.39
CA LYS A 59 14.87 -5.56 9.66
C LYS A 59 14.73 -5.74 8.14
N SER A 60 15.22 -6.85 7.61
CA SER A 60 15.12 -7.14 6.17
C SER A 60 13.67 -7.33 5.72
N GLY A 61 12.83 -7.96 6.54
CA GLY A 61 11.41 -8.08 6.21
C GLY A 61 10.64 -6.77 6.40
N LEU A 62 11.01 -5.91 7.37
CA LEU A 62 10.49 -4.55 7.46
C LEU A 62 10.78 -3.76 6.18
N ASP A 63 12.05 -3.73 5.75
CA ASP A 63 12.44 -3.04 4.52
C ASP A 63 11.69 -3.63 3.31
N GLY A 64 11.58 -4.97 3.22
CA GLY A 64 10.82 -5.63 2.16
C GLY A 64 9.32 -5.29 2.15
N ILE A 65 8.68 -5.20 3.32
CA ILE A 65 7.27 -4.79 3.44
C ILE A 65 7.09 -3.34 2.99
N LEU A 66 7.98 -2.44 3.43
CA LEU A 66 7.93 -1.03 3.06
C LEU A 66 8.27 -0.77 1.60
N ASP A 67 9.17 -1.56 1.00
CA ASP A 67 9.57 -1.43 -0.40
C ASP A 67 8.53 -2.03 -1.35
N SER A 68 7.80 -3.06 -0.92
CA SER A 68 6.72 -3.66 -1.71
C SER A 68 5.33 -3.06 -1.45
N GLY A 69 5.23 -2.08 -0.54
CA GLY A 69 3.97 -1.43 -0.19
C GLY A 69 2.96 -2.37 0.49
N GLY A 70 3.42 -3.43 1.15
CA GLY A 70 2.51 -4.42 1.75
C GLY A 70 3.16 -5.73 2.15
N PHE A 71 2.31 -6.70 2.50
CA PHE A 71 2.74 -8.01 3.00
C PHE A 71 2.67 -9.07 1.90
N LYS A 72 3.71 -9.91 1.82
CA LYS A 72 3.79 -11.02 0.86
C LYS A 72 3.69 -12.37 1.55
N GLY A 73 3.14 -13.35 0.85
CA GLY A 73 3.15 -14.73 1.29
C GLY A 73 4.58 -15.27 1.35
N GLY A 74 4.90 -15.99 2.41
CA GLY A 74 6.17 -16.68 2.56
C GLY A 74 6.14 -18.07 1.92
N GLU A 75 6.74 -19.03 2.61
CA GLU A 75 6.68 -20.44 2.20
C GLU A 75 5.23 -20.91 2.07
N LYS A 76 4.93 -21.65 0.99
CA LYS A 76 3.58 -22.12 0.64
C LYS A 76 2.56 -20.99 0.47
N SER A 77 3.07 -19.79 0.20
CA SER A 77 2.27 -18.60 -0.06
C SER A 77 1.39 -18.23 1.15
N LEU A 78 1.88 -18.50 2.38
CA LEU A 78 1.20 -18.16 3.63
C LEU A 78 1.83 -16.94 4.29
N LEU A 79 0.98 -16.00 4.72
CA LEU A 79 1.32 -14.86 5.54
C LEU A 79 0.81 -15.07 6.97
N TRP A 80 1.73 -15.10 7.93
CA TRP A 80 1.45 -15.49 9.30
C TRP A 80 1.21 -14.29 10.23
N TRP A 81 0.17 -14.40 11.04
CA TRP A 81 -0.22 -13.43 12.06
C TRP A 81 -0.47 -14.14 13.40
N GLY A 82 -0.02 -13.56 14.50
CA GLY A 82 -0.36 -13.97 15.85
C GLY A 82 -1.49 -13.14 16.42
N LEU A 83 -2.17 -13.64 17.45
CA LEU A 83 -3.07 -12.81 18.25
C LEU A 83 -2.28 -11.72 18.98
N ALA A 84 -2.77 -10.49 18.93
CA ALA A 84 -2.18 -9.36 19.65
C ALA A 84 -2.89 -9.21 20.99
N ILE A 85 -2.30 -9.78 22.04
CA ILE A 85 -2.89 -9.81 23.38
C ILE A 85 -2.22 -8.76 24.24
N ASP A 86 -3.01 -7.85 24.82
CA ASP A 86 -2.52 -6.84 25.74
C ASP A 86 -3.00 -7.05 27.19
N HIS A 87 -2.70 -6.09 28.07
CA HIS A 87 -3.09 -6.17 29.47
C HIS A 87 -4.60 -6.02 29.70
N ASP A 88 -5.29 -5.28 28.84
CA ASP A 88 -6.74 -5.11 28.94
C ASP A 88 -7.45 -6.40 28.49
N ASP A 89 -6.94 -7.08 27.46
CA ASP A 89 -7.44 -8.40 27.04
C ASP A 89 -7.35 -9.43 28.17
N ILE A 90 -6.22 -9.45 28.91
CA ILE A 90 -6.03 -10.33 30.06
C ILE A 90 -7.01 -9.97 31.18
N ARG A 91 -7.23 -8.69 31.46
CA ARG A 91 -8.18 -8.25 32.50
C ARG A 91 -9.61 -8.67 32.15
N VAL A 92 -10.03 -8.48 30.91
CA VAL A 92 -11.36 -8.88 30.44
C VAL A 92 -11.52 -10.41 30.47
N ALA A 93 -10.46 -11.16 30.15
CA ALA A 93 -10.45 -12.62 30.31
C ALA A 93 -10.59 -13.05 31.77
N GLU A 94 -9.94 -12.35 32.69
CA GLU A 94 -10.07 -12.60 34.12
C GLU A 94 -11.49 -12.35 34.62
N ASP A 95 -12.11 -11.24 34.22
CA ASP A 95 -13.48 -10.90 34.59
C ASP A 95 -14.46 -12.01 34.13
N ARG A 96 -14.35 -12.44 32.87
CA ARG A 96 -15.18 -13.54 32.32
C ARG A 96 -14.95 -14.86 33.06
N TYR A 97 -13.69 -15.20 33.36
CA TYR A 97 -13.38 -16.38 34.16
C TYR A 97 -14.04 -16.31 35.54
N LEU A 98 -13.92 -15.18 36.22
CA LEU A 98 -14.49 -15.00 37.55
C LEU A 98 -16.03 -14.97 37.55
N GLU A 99 -16.67 -14.41 36.51
CA GLU A 99 -18.13 -14.49 36.32
C GLU A 99 -18.61 -15.92 36.10
N LYS A 100 -17.82 -16.75 35.42
CA LYS A 100 -18.12 -18.17 35.21
C LYS A 100 -18.06 -18.97 36.52
N ILE A 101 -17.01 -18.78 37.32
CA ILE A 101 -16.83 -19.55 38.57
C ILE A 101 -17.62 -18.97 39.76
N PHE A 102 -17.93 -17.68 39.73
CA PHE A 102 -18.70 -16.98 40.75
C PHE A 102 -19.76 -16.06 40.10
N PRO A 103 -20.88 -16.62 39.60
CA PRO A 103 -21.92 -15.85 38.91
C PRO A 103 -22.64 -14.85 39.82
N ASP A 104 -22.72 -15.14 41.12
CA ASP A 104 -23.52 -14.37 42.09
C ASP A 104 -22.71 -13.32 42.89
N ARG A 105 -21.55 -12.88 42.39
CA ARG A 105 -20.70 -11.90 43.11
C ARG A 105 -21.37 -10.53 43.21
N THR A 106 -21.38 -9.97 44.42
CA THR A 106 -21.79 -8.58 44.66
C THR A 106 -20.76 -7.58 44.11
N PRO A 107 -21.14 -6.31 43.86
CA PRO A 107 -20.20 -5.27 43.44
C PRO A 107 -18.99 -5.11 44.37
N GLU A 108 -19.20 -5.23 45.69
CA GLU A 108 -18.13 -5.14 46.70
C GLU A 108 -17.14 -6.30 46.55
N GLN A 109 -17.63 -7.52 46.33
CA GLN A 109 -16.78 -8.70 46.09
C GLN A 109 -15.97 -8.57 44.80
N ARG A 110 -16.54 -7.96 43.75
CA ARG A 110 -15.79 -7.65 42.51
C ARG A 110 -14.67 -6.65 42.76
N GLN A 111 -14.93 -5.60 43.55
CA GLN A 111 -13.90 -4.60 43.89
C GLN A 111 -12.79 -5.16 44.79
N MET A 112 -13.09 -6.15 45.64
CA MET A 112 -12.10 -6.78 46.50
C MET A 112 -11.17 -7.74 45.75
N GLN A 113 -11.60 -8.28 44.61
CA GLN A 113 -10.80 -9.21 43.82
C GLN A 113 -9.56 -8.50 43.24
N LYS A 114 -8.39 -9.01 43.58
CA LYS A 114 -7.12 -8.51 43.02
C LYS A 114 -6.84 -9.20 41.69
N PRO A 115 -6.31 -8.47 40.69
CA PRO A 115 -5.85 -9.07 39.44
C PRO A 115 -4.83 -10.19 39.68
N PHE A 116 -5.02 -11.32 39.03
CA PHE A 116 -4.23 -12.52 39.25
C PHE A 116 -3.83 -13.25 37.96
N LEU A 117 -4.65 -13.20 36.91
CA LEU A 117 -4.48 -13.98 35.68
C LEU A 117 -3.18 -13.62 34.95
N SER A 118 -2.77 -12.36 35.00
CA SER A 118 -1.50 -11.90 34.41
C SER A 118 -0.26 -12.60 35.00
N LYS A 119 -0.33 -13.11 36.24
CA LYS A 119 0.74 -13.92 36.85
C LYS A 119 0.87 -15.30 36.22
N PHE A 120 -0.17 -15.79 35.55
CA PHE A 120 -0.19 -17.04 34.80
C PHE A 120 0.09 -16.83 33.30
N CYS A 121 -0.21 -15.66 32.73
CA CYS A 121 0.07 -15.35 31.32
C CYS A 121 1.56 -15.11 31.03
N THR A 122 2.42 -16.10 31.27
CA THR A 122 3.89 -16.00 31.16
C THR A 122 4.43 -16.56 29.84
N SER A 123 3.60 -17.22 29.03
CA SER A 123 4.03 -17.79 27.76
C SER A 123 4.47 -16.71 26.76
N PRO A 124 5.27 -17.06 25.75
CA PRO A 124 5.67 -16.14 24.69
C PRO A 124 4.51 -15.46 23.95
N ALA A 125 3.30 -16.03 23.95
CA ALA A 125 2.12 -15.44 23.32
C ALA A 125 1.66 -14.12 23.97
N PHE A 126 1.97 -13.92 25.26
CA PHE A 126 1.59 -12.73 26.04
C PHE A 126 2.72 -11.71 26.19
N ARG A 127 3.90 -11.96 25.60
CA ARG A 127 5.07 -11.08 25.76
C ARG A 127 5.08 -9.96 24.70
N LYS A 128 5.49 -8.77 25.12
CA LYS A 128 5.83 -7.66 24.20
C LYS A 128 7.08 -7.96 23.38
N ALA A 129 7.99 -8.72 23.97
CA ALA A 129 9.18 -9.20 23.34
C ALA A 129 8.86 -10.33 22.34
N SER A 130 9.50 -10.32 21.17
CA SER A 130 9.24 -11.31 20.12
C SER A 130 10.44 -12.21 19.88
N ARG A 131 10.15 -13.49 19.62
CA ARG A 131 11.15 -14.49 19.22
C ARG A 131 11.37 -14.54 17.70
N TYR A 132 10.53 -13.84 16.93
CA TYR A 132 10.45 -13.98 15.47
C TYR A 132 11.01 -12.77 14.71
N GLY A 133 11.34 -11.68 15.41
CA GLY A 133 11.80 -10.45 14.82
C GLY A 133 11.67 -9.26 15.77
N ASN A 134 12.23 -8.13 15.36
CA ASN A 134 12.34 -6.93 16.20
C ASN A 134 11.34 -5.84 15.81
N PHE A 135 10.55 -6.05 14.76
CA PHE A 135 9.57 -5.10 14.25
C PHE A 135 8.20 -5.78 14.17
N ARG A 136 7.18 -5.11 14.69
CA ARG A 136 5.82 -5.62 14.80
C ARG A 136 4.86 -4.68 14.11
N PHE A 137 3.99 -5.24 13.29
CA PHE A 137 2.82 -4.56 12.76
C PHE A 137 1.59 -5.07 13.51
N THR A 138 0.77 -4.18 14.05
CA THR A 138 -0.47 -4.54 14.75
C THR A 138 -1.67 -4.02 13.97
N PHE A 139 -2.64 -4.86 13.67
CA PHE A 139 -3.86 -4.46 12.96
C PHE A 139 -5.10 -5.01 13.67
N SER A 140 -6.23 -4.32 13.54
CA SER A 140 -7.53 -4.94 13.81
C SER A 140 -7.73 -6.12 12.83
N LEU A 141 -8.21 -7.24 13.35
CA LEU A 141 -8.53 -8.43 12.56
C LEU A 141 -9.61 -8.14 11.53
N SER A 142 -10.64 -7.36 11.90
CA SER A 142 -11.70 -6.93 10.98
C SER A 142 -11.14 -6.10 9.82
N ASP A 143 -10.25 -5.16 10.12
CA ASP A 143 -9.59 -4.34 9.09
C ASP A 143 -8.74 -5.19 8.16
N LEU A 144 -7.99 -6.14 8.73
CA LEU A 144 -7.13 -7.04 7.96
C LEU A 144 -7.93 -7.96 7.06
N LEU A 145 -9.03 -8.54 7.57
CA LEU A 145 -9.95 -9.38 6.81
C LEU A 145 -10.64 -8.58 5.71
N LYS A 146 -11.04 -7.33 5.97
CA LYS A 146 -11.62 -6.43 4.97
C LYS A 146 -10.61 -6.11 3.86
N MET A 147 -9.37 -5.77 4.20
CA MET A 147 -8.32 -5.54 3.20
C MET A 147 -8.07 -6.80 2.37
N TYR A 148 -8.00 -7.96 3.02
CA TYR A 148 -7.81 -9.24 2.34
C TYR A 148 -9.00 -9.61 1.43
N SER A 149 -10.23 -9.37 1.88
CA SER A 149 -11.45 -9.54 1.09
C SER A 149 -11.38 -8.71 -0.19
N GLN A 150 -11.14 -7.41 -0.06
CA GLN A 150 -11.11 -6.46 -1.17
C GLN A 150 -10.00 -6.76 -2.18
N GLN A 151 -8.81 -7.10 -1.70
CA GLN A 151 -7.63 -7.23 -2.57
C GLN A 151 -7.38 -8.64 -3.10
N ILE A 152 -7.76 -9.67 -2.33
CA ILE A 152 -7.40 -11.08 -2.62
C ILE A 152 -8.64 -11.93 -2.91
N CYS A 153 -9.79 -11.62 -2.30
CA CYS A 153 -11.03 -12.39 -2.48
C CYS A 153 -11.98 -11.79 -3.52
N GLY A 154 -11.60 -10.72 -4.22
CA GLY A 154 -12.48 -10.04 -5.17
C GLY A 154 -13.70 -9.40 -4.51
N GLY A 155 -13.58 -9.00 -3.24
CA GLY A 155 -14.66 -8.43 -2.44
C GLY A 155 -15.54 -9.44 -1.70
N GLU A 156 -15.34 -10.74 -1.91
CA GLU A 156 -16.05 -11.78 -1.15
C GLU A 156 -15.49 -11.95 0.28
N GLU A 157 -16.34 -12.42 1.19
CA GLU A 157 -15.93 -12.72 2.57
C GLU A 157 -14.89 -13.87 2.60
N PRO A 158 -13.76 -13.70 3.29
CA PRO A 158 -12.73 -14.73 3.37
C PRO A 158 -13.23 -15.98 4.11
N VAL A 159 -12.78 -17.16 3.68
CA VAL A 159 -13.11 -18.43 4.34
C VAL A 159 -12.07 -18.75 5.41
N LEU A 160 -12.54 -18.96 6.65
CA LEU A 160 -11.71 -19.40 7.76
C LEU A 160 -11.83 -20.92 7.93
N ARG A 161 -10.68 -21.60 8.04
CA ARG A 161 -10.60 -23.06 8.17
C ARG A 161 -9.63 -23.48 9.27
N VAL A 162 -9.83 -24.66 9.81
CA VAL A 162 -8.85 -25.31 10.70
C VAL A 162 -7.70 -25.84 9.85
N TYR A 163 -6.56 -25.16 9.87
CA TYR A 163 -5.36 -25.61 9.14
C TYR A 163 -4.73 -26.81 9.83
N GLY A 164 -4.63 -26.76 11.16
CA GLY A 164 -4.12 -27.86 11.97
C GLY A 164 -3.55 -27.43 13.32
N THR A 165 -3.04 -28.43 14.03
CA THR A 165 -2.33 -28.27 15.30
C THR A 165 -0.86 -28.66 15.11
N THR A 166 0.06 -27.83 15.58
CA THR A 166 1.51 -28.09 15.55
C THR A 166 2.06 -28.10 16.96
N VAL A 167 2.79 -29.15 17.32
CA VAL A 167 3.43 -29.33 18.62
C VAL A 167 4.94 -29.34 18.45
N TYR A 168 5.61 -28.41 19.13
CA TYR A 168 7.06 -28.26 19.09
C TYR A 168 7.62 -27.86 20.46
N LYS A 169 8.47 -28.71 21.05
CA LYS A 169 8.98 -28.53 22.42
C LYS A 169 7.82 -28.17 23.37
N GLN A 170 7.79 -26.98 23.95
CA GLN A 170 6.72 -26.57 24.86
C GLN A 170 5.53 -25.91 24.16
N GLU A 171 5.62 -25.63 22.86
CA GLU A 171 4.65 -24.84 22.12
C GLU A 171 3.63 -25.72 21.42
N ILE A 172 2.35 -25.44 21.68
CA ILE A 172 1.20 -25.98 20.96
C ILE A 172 0.58 -24.82 20.15
N MET A 173 0.77 -24.84 18.85
CA MET A 173 0.25 -23.82 17.94
C MET A 173 -0.97 -24.34 17.20
N TYR A 174 -2.09 -23.64 17.38
CA TYR A 174 -3.31 -23.84 16.61
C TYR A 174 -3.36 -22.86 15.45
N THR A 175 -3.53 -23.35 14.23
CA THR A 175 -3.52 -22.49 13.04
C THR A 175 -4.90 -22.42 12.38
N VAL A 176 -5.38 -21.18 12.24
CA VAL A 176 -6.52 -20.80 11.40
C VAL A 176 -5.99 -20.46 10.01
N LEU A 177 -6.46 -21.15 8.98
CA LEU A 177 -6.20 -20.78 7.59
C LEU A 177 -7.26 -19.78 7.15
N VAL A 178 -6.84 -18.65 6.61
CA VAL A 178 -7.71 -17.66 5.95
C VAL A 178 -7.41 -17.71 4.46
N HIS A 179 -8.42 -17.93 3.62
CA HIS A 179 -8.22 -17.96 2.17
C HIS A 179 -9.40 -17.43 1.38
N SER A 180 -9.14 -17.03 0.14
CA SER A 180 -10.19 -16.66 -0.82
C SER A 180 -11.14 -17.83 -1.11
N PRO A 181 -12.46 -17.61 -1.17
CA PRO A 181 -13.45 -18.64 -1.52
C PRO A 181 -13.14 -19.37 -2.84
N GLY A 182 -12.48 -18.71 -3.79
CA GLY A 182 -12.11 -19.29 -5.08
C GLY A 182 -11.03 -20.38 -5.02
N VAL A 183 -10.33 -20.54 -3.89
CA VAL A 183 -9.21 -21.49 -3.76
C VAL A 183 -9.70 -22.87 -3.30
N ARG A 184 -10.15 -23.67 -4.26
CA ARG A 184 -10.74 -25.01 -4.01
C ARG A 184 -9.78 -26.00 -3.36
N GLU A 185 -8.47 -25.88 -3.59
CA GLU A 185 -7.46 -26.80 -3.04
C GLU A 185 -7.38 -26.80 -1.51
N LEU A 186 -7.91 -25.73 -0.88
CA LEU A 186 -7.94 -25.54 0.56
C LEU A 186 -9.26 -26.02 1.18
N GLU A 187 -10.24 -26.45 0.38
CA GLU A 187 -11.52 -26.99 0.86
C GLU A 187 -11.36 -28.30 1.64
N LYS A 188 -10.24 -29.00 1.47
CA LYS A 188 -9.90 -30.21 2.23
C LYS A 188 -9.76 -29.97 3.73
N TYR A 189 -9.57 -28.72 4.17
CA TYR A 189 -9.51 -28.36 5.57
C TYR A 189 -10.92 -28.06 6.12
N PRO A 190 -11.27 -28.45 7.35
CA PRO A 190 -12.60 -28.17 7.89
C PRO A 190 -12.87 -26.67 8.01
N VAL A 191 -14.07 -26.22 7.65
CA VAL A 191 -14.53 -24.85 7.91
C VAL A 191 -14.54 -24.59 9.41
N LEU A 192 -14.10 -23.40 9.80
CA LEU A 192 -14.14 -22.97 11.20
C LEU A 192 -15.60 -22.66 11.56
N ASN A 193 -16.24 -23.58 12.28
CA ASN A 193 -17.60 -23.41 12.78
C ASN A 193 -17.58 -22.86 14.22
N ASN A 194 -18.68 -22.25 14.67
CA ASN A 194 -18.85 -21.69 16.02
C ASN A 194 -18.81 -22.72 17.17
N GLY A 195 -18.62 -24.01 16.86
CA GLY A 195 -18.54 -25.11 17.83
C GLY A 195 -17.14 -25.71 17.98
N GLY A 196 -16.07 -25.04 17.53
CA GLY A 196 -14.69 -25.52 17.74
C GLY A 196 -14.34 -25.58 19.23
N ASP A 197 -13.57 -26.57 19.67
CA ASP A 197 -13.28 -26.80 21.10
C ASP A 197 -12.30 -25.77 21.67
N VAL A 198 -11.25 -25.46 20.90
CA VAL A 198 -10.11 -24.64 21.35
C VAL A 198 -10.22 -23.19 20.89
N PHE A 199 -10.72 -22.96 19.68
CA PHE A 199 -10.88 -21.60 19.16
C PHE A 199 -12.05 -21.52 18.18
N ILE A 200 -12.69 -20.36 18.18
CA ILE A 200 -13.74 -19.98 17.24
C ILE A 200 -13.52 -18.54 16.77
N TYR A 201 -14.18 -18.18 15.68
CA TYR A 201 -14.20 -16.81 15.16
C TYR A 201 -15.62 -16.27 15.22
N GLN A 202 -15.79 -15.07 15.79
CA GLN A 202 -17.08 -14.39 15.91
C GLN A 202 -16.90 -12.91 15.58
N GLU A 203 -17.49 -12.46 14.48
CA GLU A 203 -17.63 -11.02 14.13
C GLU A 203 -16.34 -10.20 14.31
N GLY A 204 -15.25 -10.63 13.69
CA GLY A 204 -13.96 -9.92 13.77
C GLY A 204 -13.14 -10.22 15.02
N THR A 205 -13.61 -11.12 15.88
CA THR A 205 -12.96 -11.51 17.13
C THR A 205 -12.60 -12.99 17.11
N MET A 206 -11.36 -13.31 17.43
CA MET A 206 -10.95 -14.69 17.74
C MET A 206 -11.21 -14.97 19.21
N VAL A 207 -12.04 -15.96 19.49
CA VAL A 207 -12.23 -16.48 20.85
C VAL A 207 -11.30 -17.68 20.99
N TRP A 208 -10.29 -17.55 21.84
CA TRP A 208 -9.34 -18.60 22.17
C TRP A 208 -9.62 -19.12 23.58
N ARG A 209 -10.00 -20.40 23.68
CA ARG A 209 -10.15 -21.13 24.94
C ARG A 209 -8.81 -21.73 25.32
N ALA A 210 -8.01 -20.95 26.04
CA ALA A 210 -6.65 -21.32 26.37
C ALA A 210 -6.62 -22.50 27.34
N GLN A 211 -5.82 -23.51 26.98
CA GLN A 211 -5.64 -24.70 27.80
C GLN A 211 -4.33 -24.64 28.59
N ALA A 212 -3.37 -23.80 28.18
CA ALA A 212 -2.07 -23.66 28.81
C ALA A 212 -1.44 -22.28 28.53
N VAL A 213 -1.53 -21.35 29.48
CA VAL A 213 -1.12 -19.93 29.27
C VAL A 213 0.27 -19.59 29.77
N SER A 214 0.93 -20.51 30.48
CA SER A 214 2.24 -20.28 31.11
C SER A 214 3.34 -21.14 30.49
N GLU A 215 4.51 -20.54 30.27
CA GLU A 215 5.71 -21.31 29.92
C GLU A 215 6.35 -21.95 31.17
N THR A 216 6.26 -21.24 32.30
CA THR A 216 6.71 -21.70 33.61
C THR A 216 5.69 -21.38 34.69
N HIS A 217 5.55 -22.28 35.66
CA HIS A 217 4.70 -22.09 36.85
C HIS A 217 5.55 -21.86 38.09
N ALA A 218 5.25 -20.76 38.78
CA ALA A 218 5.74 -20.46 40.13
C ALA A 218 4.59 -20.30 41.14
N PHE A 219 3.35 -20.41 40.65
CA PHE A 219 2.16 -20.13 41.43
C PHE A 219 1.03 -21.11 41.08
N GLN A 220 0.08 -21.25 42.00
CA GLN A 220 -1.18 -21.96 41.81
C GLN A 220 -2.35 -21.07 42.24
N PRO A 221 -3.52 -21.16 41.57
CA PRO A 221 -4.72 -20.45 42.01
C PRO A 221 -5.35 -21.17 43.19
N VAL A 222 -5.71 -20.42 44.23
CA VAL A 222 -6.46 -20.94 45.38
C VAL A 222 -7.79 -20.22 45.47
N ILE A 223 -8.88 -21.00 45.42
CA ILE A 223 -10.24 -20.49 45.48
C ILE A 223 -10.69 -20.47 46.94
N HIS A 224 -10.75 -19.29 47.53
CA HIS A 224 -11.24 -19.09 48.90
C HIS A 224 -12.74 -18.77 48.93
N ARG A 225 -13.38 -19.15 50.03
CA ARG A 225 -14.68 -18.57 50.42
C ARG A 225 -14.42 -17.36 51.32
N PRO A 226 -15.04 -16.19 51.06
CA PRO A 226 -16.13 -15.97 50.11
C PRO A 226 -15.64 -15.49 48.71
N GLN A 227 -15.65 -16.39 47.72
CA GLN A 227 -15.57 -16.11 46.28
C GLN A 227 -14.40 -15.21 45.83
N VAL A 228 -13.21 -15.46 46.37
CA VAL A 228 -11.97 -14.78 45.98
C VAL A 228 -10.99 -15.80 45.43
N VAL A 229 -10.31 -15.45 44.34
CA VAL A 229 -9.15 -16.20 43.85
C VAL A 229 -7.88 -15.53 44.38
N GLU A 230 -7.09 -16.28 45.13
CA GLU A 230 -5.75 -15.89 45.55
C GLU A 230 -4.69 -16.68 44.79
N VAL A 231 -3.45 -16.20 44.87
CA VAL A 231 -2.30 -16.80 44.18
C VAL A 231 -1.28 -17.17 45.23
N GLU A 232 -1.08 -18.48 45.40
CA GLU A 232 -0.08 -19.02 46.31
C GLU A 232 1.15 -19.50 45.54
N PRO A 233 2.36 -19.40 46.12
CA PRO A 233 3.56 -20.03 45.56
C PRO A 233 3.35 -21.53 45.35
N PHE A 234 3.79 -22.03 44.20
CA PHE A 234 3.78 -23.46 43.90
C PHE A 234 5.21 -24.00 44.00
N ASP A 235 5.47 -24.81 45.03
CA ASP A 235 6.79 -25.39 45.30
C ASP A 235 7.07 -26.57 44.34
N CYS A 236 7.71 -26.25 43.22
CA CYS A 236 8.36 -27.26 42.39
C CYS A 236 9.65 -27.72 43.09
N LEU A 237 9.70 -28.98 43.53
CA LEU A 237 10.86 -29.60 44.20
C LEU A 237 12.14 -29.53 43.35
N TYR A 238 12.01 -29.44 42.03
CA TYR A 238 13.13 -29.36 41.11
C TYR A 238 12.93 -28.32 39.99
N GLU A 239 14.03 -27.74 39.50
CA GLU A 239 14.03 -26.69 38.48
C GLU A 239 13.46 -27.14 37.12
N TYR A 240 13.65 -28.43 36.77
CA TYR A 240 13.11 -29.03 35.56
C TYR A 240 11.59 -29.28 35.61
N ASP A 241 10.99 -29.28 36.80
CA ASP A 241 9.55 -29.48 36.96
C ASP A 241 8.75 -28.21 36.68
N LYS A 242 9.40 -27.05 36.63
CA LYS A 242 8.77 -25.73 36.41
C LYS A 242 8.32 -25.48 34.98
N TRP A 243 8.77 -26.28 34.02
CA TRP A 243 8.50 -26.10 32.59
C TRP A 243 7.29 -26.92 32.14
N TYR A 244 6.32 -26.25 31.51
CA TYR A 244 5.07 -26.84 31.04
C TYR A 244 4.87 -26.54 29.56
N VAL A 245 3.93 -27.22 28.91
CA VAL A 245 3.49 -26.79 27.58
C VAL A 245 2.65 -25.52 27.68
N TRP A 246 2.62 -24.75 26.61
CA TRP A 246 1.76 -23.59 26.46
C TRP A 246 1.16 -23.59 25.05
N ASP A 247 -0.06 -23.08 24.93
CA ASP A 247 -0.78 -23.02 23.68
C ASP A 247 -0.99 -21.59 23.16
N HIS A 248 -1.27 -21.46 21.86
CA HIS A 248 -1.66 -20.19 21.24
C HIS A 248 -2.31 -20.40 19.87
N VAL A 249 -2.99 -19.35 19.39
CA VAL A 249 -3.66 -19.33 18.08
C VAL A 249 -2.91 -18.41 17.12
N THR A 250 -2.72 -18.87 15.88
CA THR A 250 -2.17 -18.11 14.77
C THR A 250 -3.11 -18.12 13.57
N LEU A 251 -3.06 -17.07 12.77
CA LEU A 251 -3.75 -16.97 11.49
C LEU A 251 -2.74 -17.04 10.36
N ALA A 252 -3.02 -17.89 9.37
CA ALA A 252 -2.23 -18.03 8.16
C ALA A 252 -3.10 -17.60 6.97
N PHE A 253 -2.81 -16.42 6.41
CA PHE A 253 -3.49 -15.91 5.22
C PHE A 253 -2.83 -16.48 3.98
N HIS A 254 -3.61 -17.16 3.13
CA HIS A 254 -3.14 -17.64 1.85
C HIS A 254 -3.10 -16.48 0.84
N LEU A 255 -1.92 -16.15 0.34
CA LEU A 255 -1.72 -15.17 -0.72
C LEU A 255 -1.24 -15.91 -1.98
N PRO A 256 -1.99 -15.91 -3.09
CA PRO A 256 -1.51 -16.48 -4.35
C PRO A 256 -0.11 -15.98 -4.74
N GLU A 257 0.64 -16.79 -5.47
CA GLU A 257 2.02 -16.46 -5.85
C GLU A 257 2.10 -15.10 -6.57
N GLY A 258 3.07 -14.27 -6.17
CA GLY A 258 3.26 -12.93 -6.69
C GLY A 258 2.30 -11.87 -6.14
N GLN A 259 1.25 -12.25 -5.41
CA GLN A 259 0.35 -11.28 -4.78
C GLN A 259 0.95 -10.66 -3.52
N THR A 260 0.59 -9.39 -3.30
CA THR A 260 0.96 -8.60 -2.14
C THR A 260 -0.32 -8.03 -1.55
N LEU A 261 -0.55 -8.26 -0.26
CA LEU A 261 -1.59 -7.56 0.48
C LEU A 261 -1.10 -6.13 0.73
N ARG A 262 -1.53 -5.21 -0.14
CA ARG A 262 -1.10 -3.81 -0.12
C ARG A 262 -1.71 -3.08 1.05
N VAL A 263 -0.89 -2.26 1.69
CA VAL A 263 -1.31 -1.38 2.77
C VAL A 263 -0.66 -0.05 2.54
N ASP A 264 -1.46 1.01 2.59
CA ASP A 264 -0.96 2.37 2.49
C ASP A 264 0.23 2.58 3.45
N ARG A 265 1.24 3.28 2.94
CA ARG A 265 2.50 3.46 3.67
C ARG A 265 2.28 4.19 4.99
N GLU A 266 1.34 5.11 5.06
CA GLU A 266 0.99 5.80 6.30
C GLU A 266 0.41 4.82 7.31
N LYS A 267 -0.56 4.00 6.89
CA LYS A 267 -1.16 2.97 7.73
C LYS A 267 -0.12 1.94 8.19
N LEU A 268 0.85 1.56 7.34
CA LEU A 268 1.97 0.70 7.76
C LEU A 268 2.80 1.33 8.88
N MET A 269 3.14 2.63 8.75
CA MET A 269 3.98 3.34 9.71
C MET A 269 3.27 3.64 11.04
N GLU A 270 1.96 3.88 11.00
CA GLU A 270 1.13 4.05 12.20
C GLU A 270 1.05 2.76 13.01
N ASN A 271 0.96 1.63 12.33
CA ASN A 271 0.79 0.32 12.96
C ASN A 271 2.13 -0.38 13.28
N LEU A 272 3.28 0.25 12.98
CA LEU A 272 4.62 -0.30 13.21
C LEU A 272 5.16 0.05 14.61
N THR A 273 5.60 -0.96 15.36
CA THR A 273 6.31 -0.78 16.64
C THR A 273 7.59 -1.62 16.68
N ALA A 274 8.54 -1.22 17.53
CA ALA A 274 9.65 -2.08 17.90
C ALA A 274 9.17 -3.16 18.89
N CYS A 275 9.80 -4.34 18.86
CA CYS A 275 9.66 -5.36 19.90
C CYS A 275 10.83 -5.27 20.88
N GLU A 276 10.56 -5.56 22.15
CA GLU A 276 11.61 -5.82 23.14
C GLU A 276 12.50 -6.98 22.66
N ALA A 277 13.81 -6.81 22.77
CA ALA A 277 14.77 -7.82 22.37
C ALA A 277 14.72 -8.99 23.37
N VAL A 278 14.43 -10.20 22.89
CA VAL A 278 14.64 -11.44 23.66
C VAL A 278 15.95 -12.05 23.18
N ASP A 279 16.77 -12.52 24.12
CA ASP A 279 17.90 -13.38 23.80
C ASP A 279 17.38 -14.61 23.02
N PRO A 280 17.85 -14.87 21.79
CA PRO A 280 17.21 -15.87 20.95
C PRO A 280 17.40 -17.27 21.52
N PHE A 281 16.30 -17.90 21.94
CA PHE A 281 16.16 -19.36 21.89
C PHE A 281 15.98 -19.82 20.44
N LEU A 282 16.92 -19.48 19.56
CA LEU A 282 16.95 -19.95 18.19
C LEU A 282 18.39 -20.30 17.85
N GLY A 283 18.60 -21.57 17.50
CA GLY A 283 19.89 -22.18 17.17
C GLY A 283 20.59 -21.60 15.94
N VAL A 284 20.83 -20.30 15.90
CA VAL A 284 22.03 -19.76 15.25
C VAL A 284 23.16 -20.13 16.20
N ARG A 285 23.85 -21.25 15.91
CA ARG A 285 25.20 -21.41 16.47
C ARG A 285 26.02 -20.22 15.98
N CYS A 286 26.23 -19.20 16.81
CA CYS A 286 27.50 -18.49 16.77
C CYS A 286 28.56 -19.60 16.87
N VAL A 287 29.45 -19.71 15.88
CA VAL A 287 30.52 -20.71 15.89
C VAL A 287 31.45 -20.52 17.11
N SER A 288 31.32 -19.40 17.82
CA SER A 288 31.86 -19.19 19.17
C SER A 288 30.81 -19.51 20.24
N ASN A 289 30.99 -20.62 20.95
CA ASN A 289 30.34 -20.94 22.24
C ASN A 289 30.81 -19.98 23.36
N SER A 290 30.68 -18.68 23.19
CA SER A 290 30.87 -17.72 24.27
C SER A 290 29.54 -17.06 24.59
N TYR A 291 29.23 -16.98 25.88
CA TYR A 291 28.11 -16.20 26.44
C TYR A 291 28.26 -14.68 26.20
N ASN A 292 29.17 -14.27 25.30
CA ASN A 292 29.50 -12.91 24.88
C ASN A 292 29.72 -12.90 23.35
N CYS A 293 28.74 -13.35 22.54
CA CYS A 293 28.84 -13.21 21.09
C CYS A 293 28.62 -11.73 20.71
N THR A 294 29.69 -11.03 20.32
CA THR A 294 29.69 -9.64 19.83
C THR A 294 29.45 -9.55 18.32
N CYS A 295 28.84 -10.56 17.70
CA CYS A 295 28.60 -10.52 16.26
C CYS A 295 27.45 -9.56 15.93
N ASN A 296 27.62 -8.74 14.88
CA ASN A 296 26.62 -7.78 14.39
C ASN A 296 25.27 -8.40 13.97
N CYS A 297 25.11 -9.74 13.98
CA CYS A 297 23.85 -10.40 13.63
C CYS A 297 22.84 -10.47 14.78
N CYS A 298 23.26 -10.30 16.04
CA CYS A 298 22.40 -10.49 17.22
C CYS A 298 22.11 -9.20 18.01
N HIS A 299 22.72 -8.07 17.64
CA HIS A 299 22.64 -6.81 18.40
C HIS A 299 21.81 -5.77 17.65
N LEU A 300 20.49 -5.96 17.57
CA LEU A 300 19.58 -4.82 17.51
C LEU A 300 19.00 -4.70 18.92
N HIS A 301 19.70 -3.96 19.78
CA HIS A 301 19.16 -3.59 21.09
C HIS A 301 17.84 -2.82 20.87
N LEU A 302 16.90 -2.93 21.82
CA LEU A 302 15.59 -2.25 21.76
C LEU A 302 15.71 -0.79 21.31
N SER A 303 16.72 -0.08 21.79
CA SER A 303 17.04 1.31 21.42
C SER A 303 17.36 1.51 19.93
N GLU A 304 17.99 0.55 19.27
CA GLU A 304 18.28 0.63 17.83
C GLU A 304 17.03 0.33 16.98
N ALA A 305 16.20 -0.64 17.39
CA ALA A 305 14.94 -0.92 16.69
C ALA A 305 13.97 0.27 16.82
N GLU A 306 13.86 0.85 18.02
CA GLU A 306 13.11 2.09 18.27
C GLU A 306 13.68 3.25 17.46
N TYR A 307 15.01 3.42 17.43
CA TYR A 307 15.66 4.43 16.60
C TYR A 307 15.33 4.25 15.12
N ILE A 308 15.36 3.03 14.59
CA ILE A 308 15.00 2.76 13.19
C ILE A 308 13.54 3.12 12.92
N VAL A 309 12.61 2.71 13.78
CA VAL A 309 11.19 3.04 13.63
C VAL A 309 11.01 4.56 13.62
N GLU A 310 11.67 5.26 14.54
CA GLU A 310 11.62 6.71 14.67
C GLU A 310 12.26 7.43 13.47
N GLN A 311 13.40 6.96 12.96
CA GLN A 311 14.01 7.47 11.73
C GLN A 311 13.06 7.32 10.54
N LYS A 312 12.43 6.15 10.38
CA LYS A 312 11.47 5.92 9.28
C LYS A 312 10.24 6.84 9.38
N ARG A 313 9.79 7.17 10.60
CA ARG A 313 8.74 8.18 10.83
C ARG A 313 9.20 9.60 10.48
N ARG A 314 10.43 9.96 10.86
CA ARG A 314 11.03 11.26 10.52
C ARG A 314 11.27 11.42 9.03
N ASP A 315 11.73 10.37 8.33
CA ASP A 315 11.89 10.38 6.88
C ASP A 315 10.54 10.68 6.19
N LYS A 316 9.44 10.06 6.64
CA LYS A 316 8.08 10.36 6.17
C LYS A 316 7.74 11.84 6.37
N GLN A 317 7.95 12.36 7.57
CA GLN A 317 7.60 13.75 7.91
C GLN A 317 8.50 14.76 7.18
N SER A 318 9.79 14.47 7.04
CA SER A 318 10.77 15.30 6.35
C SER A 318 10.50 15.36 4.85
N ASP A 319 10.17 14.23 4.21
CA ASP A 319 9.83 14.21 2.79
C ASP A 319 8.54 14.99 2.51
N SER A 320 7.52 14.87 3.37
CA SER A 320 6.27 15.65 3.25
C SER A 320 6.48 17.15 3.49
N ASN A 321 7.23 17.52 4.54
CA ASN A 321 7.51 18.92 4.87
C ASN A 321 8.41 19.58 3.81
N ASN A 322 9.43 18.88 3.29
CA ASN A 322 10.30 19.40 2.24
C ASN A 322 9.54 19.59 0.93
N ARG A 323 8.67 18.64 0.53
CA ARG A 323 7.81 18.80 -0.66
C ARG A 323 6.90 20.03 -0.53
N LYS A 324 6.26 20.23 0.63
CA LYS A 324 5.42 21.41 0.89
C LYS A 324 6.22 22.70 0.86
N ALA A 325 7.40 22.74 1.48
CA ALA A 325 8.27 23.91 1.47
C ALA A 325 8.79 24.24 0.05
N GLU A 326 9.10 23.23 -0.76
CA GLU A 326 9.56 23.41 -2.14
C GLU A 326 8.43 23.90 -3.06
N ILE A 327 7.22 23.34 -2.96
CA ILE A 327 6.04 23.83 -3.67
C ILE A 327 5.73 25.27 -3.27
N ALA A 328 5.74 25.57 -1.96
CA ALA A 328 5.54 26.93 -1.47
C ALA A 328 6.58 27.91 -2.04
N ARG A 329 7.85 27.48 -2.14
CA ARG A 329 8.92 28.28 -2.74
C ARG A 329 8.66 28.57 -4.23
N TYR A 330 8.15 27.62 -5.00
CA TYR A 330 7.82 27.86 -6.41
C TYR A 330 6.61 28.78 -6.57
N LEU A 331 5.56 28.59 -5.76
CA LEU A 331 4.35 29.41 -5.81
C LEU A 331 4.55 30.84 -5.28
N SER A 332 5.51 31.07 -4.37
CA SER A 332 5.77 32.38 -3.77
C SER A 332 6.75 33.25 -4.56
N ARG A 333 7.22 32.82 -5.74
CA ARG A 333 8.14 33.62 -6.55
C ARG A 333 7.42 34.82 -7.18
N GLN A 334 8.04 35.99 -7.07
CA GLN A 334 7.49 37.26 -7.56
C GLN A 334 8.28 37.85 -8.74
N ASP A 335 9.42 37.26 -9.06
CA ASP A 335 10.38 37.68 -10.10
C ASP A 335 10.15 36.97 -11.44
N ILE A 336 8.89 36.71 -11.78
CA ILE A 336 8.51 36.06 -13.04
C ILE A 336 8.63 37.09 -14.17
N PRO A 337 9.45 36.84 -15.21
CA PRO A 337 9.48 37.68 -16.40
C PRO A 337 8.07 37.79 -17.01
N PRO A 338 7.71 38.91 -17.66
CA PRO A 338 6.42 39.04 -18.33
C PRO A 338 6.12 37.82 -19.21
N TYR A 339 4.91 37.31 -19.13
CA TYR A 339 4.54 36.02 -19.69
C TYR A 339 3.20 36.11 -20.43
N PRO A 340 2.93 35.30 -21.47
CA PRO A 340 1.62 35.28 -22.09
C PRO A 340 0.53 34.87 -21.08
N GLU A 341 -0.40 35.78 -20.80
CA GLU A 341 -1.44 35.53 -19.80
C GLU A 341 -2.56 34.66 -20.39
N ALA A 342 -2.61 33.39 -19.96
CA ALA A 342 -3.67 32.43 -20.28
C ALA A 342 -4.00 32.29 -21.79
N PRO A 343 -3.05 31.90 -22.66
CA PRO A 343 -3.36 31.56 -24.05
C PRO A 343 -4.35 30.39 -24.12
N GLU A 344 -5.34 30.53 -25.01
CA GLU A 344 -6.44 29.58 -25.15
C GLU A 344 -6.10 28.51 -26.20
N TYR A 345 -5.90 27.26 -25.75
CA TYR A 345 -5.67 26.09 -26.59
C TYR A 345 -6.97 25.32 -26.82
N HIS A 346 -7.22 24.90 -28.07
CA HIS A 346 -8.37 24.06 -28.44
C HIS A 346 -7.83 22.70 -28.87
N LEU A 347 -7.81 21.75 -27.95
CA LEU A 347 -7.15 20.46 -28.15
C LEU A 347 -8.19 19.40 -28.52
N SER A 348 -8.11 18.94 -29.77
CA SER A 348 -8.98 17.90 -30.33
C SER A 348 -8.37 16.50 -30.27
N LYS A 349 -7.07 16.40 -29.99
CA LYS A 349 -6.34 15.14 -29.92
C LYS A 349 -6.17 14.70 -28.48
N VAL A 350 -6.16 13.40 -28.28
CA VAL A 350 -5.94 12.75 -26.98
C VAL A 350 -4.95 11.61 -27.17
N ALA A 351 -4.01 11.47 -26.25
CA ALA A 351 -2.95 10.47 -26.36
C ALA A 351 -2.83 9.61 -25.10
N HIS A 352 -2.83 8.29 -25.30
CA HIS A 352 -2.40 7.35 -24.28
C HIS A 352 -0.94 6.96 -24.56
N VAL A 353 -0.09 7.06 -23.53
CA VAL A 353 1.31 6.67 -23.65
C VAL A 353 1.59 5.49 -22.73
N THR A 354 2.32 4.51 -23.26
CA THR A 354 2.57 3.26 -22.56
C THR A 354 3.94 2.67 -22.86
N THR A 355 4.30 1.66 -22.07
CA THR A 355 5.54 0.89 -22.23
C THR A 355 5.34 -0.28 -23.19
N LYS A 356 6.42 -1.00 -23.52
CA LYS A 356 6.31 -2.23 -24.33
C LYS A 356 5.34 -3.25 -23.72
N ARG A 357 5.35 -3.40 -22.40
CA ARG A 357 4.45 -4.31 -21.68
C ARG A 357 2.98 -3.87 -21.83
N GLY A 358 2.72 -2.57 -21.71
CA GLY A 358 1.37 -2.06 -21.87
C GLY A 358 0.89 -2.14 -23.32
N LEU A 359 1.77 -1.90 -24.30
CA LEU A 359 1.48 -2.17 -25.72
C LEU A 359 1.08 -3.64 -25.93
N ASP A 360 1.85 -4.58 -25.38
CA ASP A 360 1.54 -6.01 -25.51
C ASP A 360 0.18 -6.34 -24.88
N GLY A 361 -0.09 -5.81 -23.68
CA GLY A 361 -1.40 -5.99 -23.04
C GLY A 361 -2.56 -5.40 -23.82
N ILE A 362 -2.38 -4.23 -24.46
CA ILE A 362 -3.40 -3.61 -25.32
C ILE A 362 -3.66 -4.48 -26.55
N LEU A 363 -2.60 -4.99 -27.18
CA LEU A 363 -2.72 -5.86 -28.35
C LEU A 363 -3.34 -7.23 -28.03
N GLU A 364 -3.04 -7.78 -26.85
CA GLU A 364 -3.60 -9.06 -26.37
C GLU A 364 -5.07 -8.93 -25.97
N SER A 365 -5.45 -7.84 -25.31
CA SER A 365 -6.83 -7.59 -24.84
C SER A 365 -7.76 -7.00 -25.91
N GLY A 366 -7.22 -6.60 -27.06
CA GLY A 366 -7.97 -5.95 -28.15
C GLY A 366 -8.34 -4.50 -27.88
N GLY A 367 -7.83 -3.89 -26.80
CA GLY A 367 -8.24 -2.56 -26.40
C GLY A 367 -7.55 -2.02 -25.14
N PHE A 368 -8.12 -0.96 -24.58
CA PHE A 368 -7.57 -0.28 -23.41
C PHE A 368 -8.36 -0.64 -22.16
N ASN A 369 -7.66 -0.97 -21.07
CA ASN A 369 -8.26 -1.27 -19.77
C ASN A 369 -7.89 -0.20 -18.74
N GLY A 370 -8.71 -0.07 -17.70
CA GLY A 370 -8.51 0.91 -16.63
C GLY A 370 -7.52 0.49 -15.54
N GLY A 371 -6.88 -0.68 -15.66
CA GLY A 371 -6.00 -1.22 -14.63
C GLY A 371 -6.69 -1.45 -13.27
N GLU A 372 -5.89 -1.45 -12.20
CA GLU A 372 -6.34 -1.74 -10.82
C GLU A 372 -7.33 -0.71 -10.24
N LYS A 373 -7.40 0.49 -10.82
CA LYS A 373 -8.26 1.60 -10.36
C LYS A 373 -9.31 2.02 -11.36
N SER A 374 -9.56 1.21 -12.39
CA SER A 374 -10.65 1.47 -13.35
C SER A 374 -10.51 2.80 -14.11
N PHE A 375 -9.29 3.32 -14.35
CA PHE A 375 -9.08 4.55 -15.12
C PHE A 375 -8.10 4.36 -16.29
N LEU A 376 -8.52 4.77 -17.49
CA LEU A 376 -7.65 4.95 -18.64
C LEU A 376 -7.18 6.42 -18.68
N TRP A 377 -5.89 6.62 -18.43
CA TRP A 377 -5.25 7.93 -18.41
C TRP A 377 -4.78 8.36 -19.79
N CYS A 378 -5.17 9.55 -20.20
CA CYS A 378 -4.81 10.13 -21.47
C CYS A 378 -4.39 11.59 -21.34
N ASN A 379 -3.27 11.94 -21.96
CA ASN A 379 -2.77 13.30 -22.02
C ASN A 379 -3.35 14.01 -23.25
N LEU A 380 -3.28 15.34 -23.28
CA LEU A 380 -3.64 16.13 -24.46
C LEU A 380 -2.36 16.53 -25.20
N PRO A 381 -1.97 15.83 -26.28
CA PRO A 381 -0.80 16.23 -27.06
C PRO A 381 -1.05 17.60 -27.70
N VAL A 382 -0.10 18.52 -27.54
CA VAL A 382 -0.12 19.83 -28.19
C VAL A 382 0.91 19.81 -29.32
N ASP A 383 0.46 20.14 -30.54
CA ASP A 383 1.35 20.24 -31.70
C ASP A 383 1.57 21.70 -32.16
N ASP A 384 2.39 21.85 -33.20
CA ASP A 384 2.79 23.16 -33.71
C ASP A 384 1.57 23.93 -34.27
N ASP A 385 0.55 23.25 -34.80
CA ASP A 385 -0.68 23.88 -35.29
C ASP A 385 -1.54 24.38 -34.11
N ASP A 386 -1.62 23.60 -33.03
CA ASP A 386 -2.31 24.00 -31.80
C ASP A 386 -1.68 25.27 -31.19
N ILE A 387 -0.34 25.33 -31.15
CA ILE A 387 0.42 26.50 -30.67
C ILE A 387 0.16 27.71 -31.56
N ASN A 388 0.26 27.56 -32.88
CA ASN A 388 0.02 28.65 -33.82
C ASN A 388 -1.42 29.19 -33.74
N ALA A 389 -2.40 28.29 -33.57
CA ALA A 389 -3.79 28.67 -33.42
C ALA A 389 -4.06 29.39 -32.08
N ALA A 390 -3.43 28.94 -31.00
CA ALA A 390 -3.51 29.59 -29.70
C ALA A 390 -2.86 30.99 -29.74
N GLU A 391 -1.72 31.13 -30.41
CA GLU A 391 -1.06 32.42 -30.62
C GLU A 391 -1.95 33.38 -31.40
N HIS A 392 -2.60 32.92 -32.47
CA HIS A 392 -3.51 33.75 -33.24
C HIS A 392 -4.68 34.25 -32.39
N ARG A 393 -5.33 33.37 -31.60
CA ARG A 393 -6.41 33.76 -30.67
C ARG A 393 -5.93 34.76 -29.62
N TYR A 394 -4.76 34.51 -29.03
CA TYR A 394 -4.16 35.39 -28.04
C TYR A 394 -3.92 36.80 -28.60
N LEU A 395 -3.37 36.88 -29.81
CA LEU A 395 -3.11 38.17 -30.46
C LEU A 395 -4.38 38.91 -30.88
N GLU A 396 -5.42 38.23 -31.38
CA GLU A 396 -6.70 38.87 -31.69
C GLU A 396 -7.43 39.36 -30.42
N LYS A 397 -7.19 38.70 -29.26
CA LYS A 397 -7.71 39.14 -27.96
C LYS A 397 -7.04 40.43 -27.48
N ILE A 398 -5.72 40.54 -27.60
CA ILE A 398 -4.96 41.69 -27.07
C ILE A 398 -4.93 42.86 -28.06
N PHE A 399 -4.94 42.57 -29.36
CA PHE A 399 -4.93 43.56 -30.43
C PHE A 399 -6.04 43.27 -31.46
N PRO A 400 -7.32 43.57 -31.12
CA PRO A 400 -8.46 43.27 -32.01
C PRO A 400 -8.45 44.08 -33.32
N ASP A 401 -7.84 45.27 -33.32
CA ASP A 401 -7.91 46.22 -34.44
C ASP A 401 -6.70 46.19 -35.38
N ARG A 402 -5.92 45.08 -35.42
CA ARG A 402 -4.73 44.98 -36.27
C ARG A 402 -5.05 45.05 -37.76
N THR A 403 -4.23 45.78 -38.52
CA THR A 403 -4.30 45.78 -39.98
C THR A 403 -3.75 44.46 -40.55
N PRO A 404 -4.11 44.09 -41.80
CA PRO A 404 -3.52 42.93 -42.47
C PRO A 404 -2.00 42.95 -42.52
N GLU A 405 -1.39 44.12 -42.70
CA GLU A 405 0.07 44.30 -42.73
C GLU A 405 0.69 44.00 -41.37
N GLN A 406 0.07 44.47 -40.27
CA GLN A 406 0.52 44.17 -38.91
C GLN A 406 0.42 42.68 -38.60
N ARG A 407 -0.64 41.99 -39.06
CA ARG A 407 -0.77 40.54 -38.94
C ARG A 407 0.33 39.79 -39.69
N GLN A 408 0.70 40.28 -40.89
CA GLN A 408 1.74 39.65 -41.71
C GLN A 408 3.16 39.86 -41.16
N MET A 409 3.41 41.01 -40.52
CA MET A 409 4.73 41.30 -39.94
C MET A 409 5.00 40.57 -38.62
N GLN A 410 3.93 40.22 -37.87
CA GLN A 410 4.04 39.52 -36.58
C GLN A 410 4.82 38.21 -36.72
N GLN A 411 5.90 38.09 -35.95
CA GLN A 411 6.69 36.87 -35.87
C GLN A 411 6.11 35.91 -34.82
N PRO A 412 6.18 34.58 -35.03
CA PRO A 412 5.80 33.61 -34.02
C PRO A 412 6.64 33.77 -32.74
N PHE A 413 5.98 33.76 -31.59
CA PHE A 413 6.62 33.96 -30.29
C PHE A 413 6.19 32.93 -29.24
N LEU A 414 4.96 32.41 -29.30
CA LEU A 414 4.37 31.56 -28.26
C LEU A 414 5.16 30.26 -28.09
N SER A 415 5.70 29.70 -29.18
CA SER A 415 6.56 28.52 -29.15
C SER A 415 7.83 28.68 -28.30
N LYS A 416 8.29 29.92 -28.07
CA LYS A 416 9.41 30.21 -27.17
C LYS A 416 9.05 30.02 -25.69
N PHE A 417 7.76 30.03 -25.37
CA PHE A 417 7.21 29.89 -24.02
C PHE A 417 6.64 28.48 -23.76
N THR A 418 6.55 27.61 -24.76
CA THR A 418 6.00 26.24 -24.64
C THR A 418 7.11 25.22 -24.44
N THR A 419 7.91 25.37 -23.39
CA THR A 419 9.10 24.53 -23.13
C THR A 419 8.85 23.40 -22.14
N SER A 420 7.69 23.38 -21.49
CA SER A 420 7.30 22.35 -20.52
C SER A 420 7.10 20.98 -21.20
N PRO A 421 7.14 19.89 -20.42
CA PRO A 421 6.89 18.55 -20.94
C PRO A 421 5.53 18.38 -21.65
N ALA A 422 4.52 19.19 -21.32
CA ALA A 422 3.21 19.12 -21.96
C ALA A 422 3.24 19.42 -23.47
N PHE A 423 4.22 20.23 -23.92
CA PHE A 423 4.37 20.66 -25.30
C PHE A 423 5.45 19.86 -26.07
N ARG A 424 6.03 18.82 -25.45
CA ARG A 424 7.09 18.03 -26.06
C ARG A 424 6.55 16.81 -26.81
N LYS A 425 7.20 16.49 -27.93
CA LYS A 425 6.95 15.26 -28.70
C LYS A 425 7.49 14.02 -27.98
N ALA A 426 8.54 14.18 -27.16
CA ALA A 426 9.04 13.15 -26.28
C ALA A 426 8.03 12.82 -25.15
N SER A 427 8.18 11.67 -24.52
CA SER A 427 7.27 11.20 -23.47
C SER A 427 8.00 10.86 -22.18
N ARG A 428 7.35 11.18 -21.06
CA ARG A 428 7.81 10.84 -19.70
C ARG A 428 7.27 9.50 -19.19
N PHE A 429 6.28 8.90 -19.86
CA PHE A 429 5.47 7.78 -19.35
C PHE A 429 5.55 6.49 -20.20
N GLY A 430 6.44 6.48 -21.19
CA GLY A 430 6.62 5.34 -22.10
C GLY A 430 6.94 5.77 -23.52
N ASN A 431 7.32 4.80 -24.36
CA ASN A 431 7.84 5.04 -25.70
C ASN A 431 6.82 4.75 -26.81
N PHE A 432 5.63 4.26 -26.46
CA PHE A 432 4.56 3.92 -27.39
C PHE A 432 3.37 4.83 -27.13
N ARG A 433 2.96 5.60 -28.15
CA ARG A 433 1.90 6.60 -28.05
C ARG A 433 0.78 6.24 -29.01
N PHE A 434 -0.43 6.11 -28.48
CA PHE A 434 -1.66 6.03 -29.25
C PHE A 434 -2.33 7.39 -29.25
N THR A 435 -2.54 7.98 -30.42
CA THR A 435 -3.17 9.29 -30.55
C THR A 435 -4.51 9.15 -31.25
N PHE A 436 -5.59 9.67 -30.66
CA PHE A 436 -6.92 9.63 -31.22
C PHE A 436 -7.52 11.02 -31.32
N ILE A 437 -8.54 11.19 -32.17
CA ILE A 437 -9.43 12.34 -32.09
C ILE A 437 -10.36 12.14 -30.89
N LEU A 438 -10.42 13.14 -30.00
CA LEU A 438 -11.17 13.08 -28.76
C LEU A 438 -12.66 12.85 -28.98
N SER A 439 -13.26 13.52 -29.97
CA SER A 439 -14.69 13.31 -30.30
C SER A 439 -14.99 11.87 -30.73
N ASP A 440 -14.08 11.25 -31.48
CA ASP A 440 -14.23 9.86 -31.91
C ASP A 440 -14.04 8.91 -30.72
N LEU A 441 -13.08 9.18 -29.85
CA LEU A 441 -12.86 8.41 -28.63
C LEU A 441 -14.07 8.49 -27.68
N LEU A 442 -14.62 9.69 -27.47
CA LEU A 442 -15.82 9.89 -26.64
C LEU A 442 -17.05 9.18 -27.23
N LYS A 443 -17.18 9.18 -28.57
CA LYS A 443 -18.23 8.44 -29.25
C LYS A 443 -18.08 6.92 -29.09
N MET A 444 -16.86 6.39 -29.21
CA MET A 444 -16.59 4.97 -28.96
C MET A 444 -16.89 4.60 -27.50
N TYR A 445 -16.43 5.44 -26.57
CA TYR A 445 -16.69 5.28 -25.14
C TYR A 445 -18.20 5.31 -24.83
N SER A 446 -18.94 6.25 -25.39
CA SER A 446 -20.40 6.32 -25.33
C SER A 446 -21.05 5.00 -25.76
N GLN A 447 -20.67 4.48 -26.92
CA GLN A 447 -21.26 3.28 -27.50
C GLN A 447 -20.92 2.00 -26.74
N GLN A 448 -19.69 1.86 -26.28
CA GLN A 448 -19.21 0.61 -25.69
C GLN A 448 -19.38 0.54 -24.19
N ILE A 449 -19.27 1.68 -23.49
CA ILE A 449 -19.23 1.77 -22.03
C ILE A 449 -20.54 2.37 -21.50
N CYS A 450 -21.04 3.44 -22.10
CA CYS A 450 -22.22 4.17 -21.60
C CYS A 450 -23.56 3.81 -22.25
N GLY A 451 -23.64 2.67 -22.92
CA GLY A 451 -24.90 2.19 -23.52
C GLY A 451 -25.45 3.09 -24.64
N GLY A 452 -24.59 3.90 -25.26
CA GLY A 452 -24.95 4.85 -26.31
C GLY A 452 -25.27 6.27 -25.84
N GLU A 453 -25.23 6.54 -24.53
CA GLU A 453 -25.42 7.88 -23.98
C GLU A 453 -24.14 8.72 -24.02
N GLU A 454 -24.29 10.04 -24.11
CA GLU A 454 -23.15 10.95 -24.11
C GLU A 454 -22.44 10.92 -22.74
N PRO A 455 -21.11 10.72 -22.69
CA PRO A 455 -20.37 10.68 -21.44
C PRO A 455 -20.34 12.05 -20.76
N VAL A 456 -20.27 12.04 -19.43
CA VAL A 456 -20.20 13.26 -18.62
C VAL A 456 -18.74 13.56 -18.29
N LEU A 457 -18.34 14.81 -18.55
CA LEU A 457 -17.03 15.32 -18.17
C LEU A 457 -17.16 16.10 -16.86
N ARG A 458 -16.29 15.85 -15.88
CA ARG A 458 -16.29 16.52 -14.57
C ARG A 458 -14.88 16.97 -14.19
N VAL A 459 -14.79 18.05 -13.42
CA VAL A 459 -13.52 18.46 -12.78
C VAL A 459 -13.27 17.52 -11.61
N TYR A 460 -12.23 16.68 -11.72
CA TYR A 460 -11.97 15.62 -10.74
C TYR A 460 -11.05 16.10 -9.62
N GLU A 461 -9.84 16.50 -9.97
CA GLU A 461 -8.81 16.89 -9.02
C GLU A 461 -7.75 17.78 -9.70
N THR A 462 -7.12 18.65 -8.91
CA THR A 462 -5.89 19.35 -9.31
C THR A 462 -4.74 18.81 -8.48
N VAL A 463 -3.77 18.19 -9.14
CA VAL A 463 -2.59 17.59 -8.49
C VAL A 463 -1.39 18.49 -8.69
N VAL A 464 -0.72 18.85 -7.60
CA VAL A 464 0.54 19.59 -7.65
C VAL A 464 1.67 18.66 -7.22
N TYR A 465 2.60 18.37 -8.14
CA TYR A 465 3.75 17.54 -7.88
C TYR A 465 5.05 18.20 -8.35
N LYS A 466 5.88 18.61 -7.39
CA LYS A 466 7.11 19.38 -7.63
C LYS A 466 6.83 20.64 -8.44
N GLN A 467 7.11 20.64 -9.75
CA GLN A 467 6.92 21.73 -10.69
C GLN A 467 5.67 21.57 -11.55
N GLU A 468 4.96 20.45 -11.46
CA GLU A 468 3.88 20.08 -12.36
C GLU A 468 2.53 20.32 -11.67
N ILE A 469 1.65 21.06 -12.33
CA ILE A 469 0.24 21.23 -11.96
C ILE A 469 -0.60 20.49 -13.00
N MET A 470 -1.28 19.43 -12.57
CA MET A 470 -2.10 18.61 -13.45
C MET A 470 -3.58 18.81 -13.10
N TYR A 471 -4.33 19.34 -14.06
CA TYR A 471 -5.79 19.44 -13.97
C TYR A 471 -6.43 18.19 -14.56
N ILE A 472 -7.09 17.40 -13.72
CA ILE A 472 -7.68 16.12 -14.12
C ILE A 472 -9.15 16.32 -14.45
N VAL A 473 -9.51 15.96 -15.68
CA VAL A 473 -10.90 15.87 -16.15
C VAL A 473 -11.30 14.41 -16.16
N LEU A 474 -12.32 14.07 -15.37
CA LEU A 474 -12.93 12.74 -15.36
C LEU A 474 -13.94 12.63 -16.49
N VAL A 475 -13.88 11.53 -17.24
CA VAL A 475 -14.89 11.11 -18.22
C VAL A 475 -15.56 9.86 -17.69
N HIS A 476 -16.87 9.89 -17.46
CA HIS A 476 -17.61 8.75 -16.91
C HIS A 476 -19.03 8.66 -17.50
N CYS A 477 -19.74 7.58 -17.21
CA CYS A 477 -21.09 7.38 -17.74
C CYS A 477 -22.15 8.15 -16.93
N PRO A 478 -23.21 8.67 -17.57
CA PRO A 478 -24.24 9.47 -16.88
C PRO A 478 -24.88 8.79 -15.67
N HIS A 479 -25.00 7.46 -15.68
CA HIS A 479 -25.61 6.66 -14.63
C HIS A 479 -24.68 6.32 -13.45
N ASP A 480 -23.43 6.76 -13.50
CA ASP A 480 -22.46 6.49 -12.45
C ASP A 480 -22.54 7.58 -11.37
N ASN A 481 -23.36 7.30 -10.35
CA ASN A 481 -23.66 8.26 -9.31
C ASN A 481 -22.47 8.51 -8.36
N GLU A 482 -21.40 7.69 -8.41
CA GLU A 482 -20.21 7.87 -7.57
C GLU A 482 -19.55 9.23 -7.79
N PHE A 483 -19.67 9.76 -9.01
CA PHE A 483 -18.99 10.97 -9.44
C PHE A 483 -19.86 12.23 -9.42
N GLU A 484 -21.12 12.14 -8.97
CA GLU A 484 -22.04 13.30 -8.92
C GLU A 484 -21.52 14.44 -8.02
N LYS A 485 -20.71 14.11 -7.01
CA LYS A 485 -20.07 15.08 -6.11
C LYS A 485 -19.09 16.03 -6.80
N TYR A 486 -18.57 15.66 -7.97
CA TYR A 486 -17.63 16.49 -8.74
C TYR A 486 -18.39 17.43 -9.67
N PRO A 487 -17.99 18.70 -9.81
CA PRO A 487 -18.70 19.63 -10.67
C PRO A 487 -18.56 19.23 -12.14
N VAL A 488 -19.63 19.41 -12.91
CA VAL A 488 -19.64 19.21 -14.37
C VAL A 488 -18.65 20.17 -15.00
N LEU A 489 -17.86 19.69 -15.95
CA LEU A 489 -16.92 20.51 -16.70
C LEU A 489 -17.70 21.49 -17.57
N GLY A 490 -17.44 22.79 -17.39
CA GLY A 490 -18.03 23.84 -18.20
C GLY A 490 -17.48 23.88 -19.63
N ASP A 491 -17.90 24.86 -20.41
CA ASP A 491 -17.44 25.04 -21.79
C ASP A 491 -16.11 25.84 -21.89
N GLY A 492 -15.52 26.19 -20.75
CA GLY A 492 -14.30 27.00 -20.65
C GLY A 492 -14.54 28.51 -20.65
N SER A 493 -15.79 28.99 -20.46
CA SER A 493 -16.08 30.38 -20.08
C SER A 493 -15.86 30.61 -18.58
N ASP A 494 -15.84 31.89 -18.16
CA ASP A 494 -15.87 32.32 -16.75
C ASP A 494 -14.61 31.99 -15.92
N ASP A 495 -13.44 32.44 -16.38
CA ASP A 495 -12.13 32.29 -15.69
C ASP A 495 -11.70 30.83 -15.39
N ALA A 496 -12.42 29.84 -15.94
CA ALA A 496 -12.10 28.43 -15.77
C ALA A 496 -10.79 28.06 -16.50
N VAL A 497 -9.90 27.31 -15.85
CA VAL A 497 -8.61 26.89 -16.44
C VAL A 497 -8.81 25.92 -17.62
N CYS A 498 -9.84 25.08 -17.56
CA CYS A 498 -10.20 24.23 -18.69
C CYS A 498 -11.71 24.00 -18.79
N GLY A 499 -12.14 23.61 -20.00
CA GLY A 499 -13.51 23.26 -20.32
C GLY A 499 -13.59 22.35 -21.54
N TYR A 500 -14.79 21.98 -21.94
CA TYR A 500 -15.02 21.17 -23.15
C TYR A 500 -16.06 21.82 -24.06
N ARG A 501 -15.67 22.11 -25.30
CA ARG A 501 -16.52 22.82 -26.26
C ARG A 501 -16.30 22.32 -27.68
N LYS A 502 -17.39 21.92 -28.35
CA LYS A 502 -17.40 21.52 -29.78
C LYS A 502 -16.34 20.47 -30.14
N GLY A 503 -16.16 19.44 -29.30
CA GLY A 503 -15.19 18.36 -29.56
C GLY A 503 -13.76 18.65 -29.09
N ASN A 504 -13.51 19.81 -28.48
CA ASN A 504 -12.18 20.21 -28.01
C ASN A 504 -12.18 20.37 -26.49
N VAL A 505 -11.09 19.97 -25.86
CA VAL A 505 -10.75 20.52 -24.56
C VAL A 505 -10.21 21.94 -24.79
N VAL A 506 -10.86 22.91 -24.16
CA VAL A 506 -10.39 24.28 -24.09
C VAL A 506 -9.48 24.36 -22.87
N TRP A 507 -8.21 24.72 -23.04
CA TRP A 507 -7.26 24.90 -21.96
C TRP A 507 -6.67 26.31 -22.01
N HIS A 508 -6.85 27.05 -20.93
CA HIS A 508 -6.28 28.37 -20.71
C HIS A 508 -4.96 28.21 -19.96
N ALA A 509 -3.87 28.01 -20.70
CA ALA A 509 -2.59 27.63 -20.10
C ALA A 509 -2.00 28.75 -19.26
N GLN A 510 -1.83 28.51 -17.95
CA GLN A 510 -1.33 29.53 -17.03
C GLN A 510 0.20 29.48 -16.90
N ALA A 511 0.82 28.34 -17.22
CA ALA A 511 2.25 28.16 -17.16
C ALA A 511 2.75 27.07 -18.14
N MET A 512 3.19 27.49 -19.33
CA MET A 512 3.64 26.59 -20.41
C MET A 512 5.16 26.32 -20.42
N SER A 513 5.92 27.01 -19.57
CA SER A 513 7.39 26.95 -19.54
C SER A 513 7.90 26.14 -18.36
N LYS A 514 8.88 25.25 -18.62
CA LYS A 514 9.62 24.58 -17.54
C LYS A 514 10.59 25.55 -16.85
N THR A 515 11.18 26.44 -17.64
CA THR A 515 12.11 27.49 -17.22
C THR A 515 11.78 28.80 -17.93
N HIS A 516 11.87 29.94 -17.24
CA HIS A 516 11.51 31.26 -17.78
C HIS A 516 12.72 32.01 -18.34
N ALA A 517 13.39 31.41 -19.34
CA ALA A 517 14.53 31.99 -20.03
C ALA A 517 14.18 33.18 -20.94
N VAL A 518 12.88 33.35 -21.24
CA VAL A 518 12.34 34.33 -22.18
C VAL A 518 11.27 35.16 -21.47
N GLY A 519 11.30 36.48 -21.67
CA GLY A 519 10.26 37.42 -21.26
C GLY A 519 9.44 37.92 -22.46
N LEU A 520 8.21 38.32 -22.20
CA LEU A 520 7.31 38.92 -23.19
C LEU A 520 7.54 40.43 -23.27
N ALA A 521 7.71 40.97 -24.48
CA ALA A 521 7.73 42.41 -24.71
C ALA A 521 6.79 42.78 -25.85
N ILE A 522 6.17 43.96 -25.73
CA ILE A 522 5.35 44.58 -26.78
C ILE A 522 6.14 45.77 -27.32
N ASP A 523 6.38 45.80 -28.63
CA ASP A 523 7.11 46.89 -29.28
C ASP A 523 6.20 48.07 -29.69
N GLU A 524 6.80 49.11 -30.28
CA GLU A 524 6.10 50.35 -30.68
C GLU A 524 5.06 50.14 -31.80
N VAL A 525 5.09 49.01 -32.51
CA VAL A 525 4.13 48.68 -33.58
C VAL A 525 3.11 47.63 -33.13
N ASN A 526 2.96 47.43 -31.81
CA ASN A 526 2.10 46.42 -31.18
C ASN A 526 2.44 44.98 -31.60
N GLN A 527 3.71 44.70 -31.92
CA GLN A 527 4.18 43.34 -32.11
C GLN A 527 4.68 42.77 -30.78
N ILE A 528 4.34 41.50 -30.56
CA ILE A 528 4.82 40.75 -29.41
C ILE A 528 6.11 40.04 -29.80
N VAL A 529 7.16 40.21 -29.00
CA VAL A 529 8.43 39.50 -29.16
C VAL A 529 8.85 38.85 -27.85
N GLY A 530 9.43 37.65 -27.96
CA GLY A 530 10.15 37.02 -26.85
C GLY A 530 11.56 37.58 -26.75
N THR A 531 11.92 38.15 -25.61
CA THR A 531 13.24 38.69 -25.29
C THR A 531 13.97 37.78 -24.29
N ASP A 532 15.29 37.72 -24.35
CA ASP A 532 16.06 36.96 -23.37
C ASP A 532 15.91 37.62 -21.99
N SER A 533 15.40 36.88 -21.00
CA SER A 533 15.21 37.39 -19.63
C SER A 533 16.51 37.36 -18.81
N GLY A 534 17.55 36.68 -19.31
CA GLY A 534 18.81 36.45 -18.61
C GLY A 534 18.71 35.52 -17.39
N CYS A 535 17.53 34.95 -17.13
CA CYS A 535 17.23 34.16 -15.93
C CYS A 535 16.75 32.75 -16.30
N ASP A 536 17.63 31.75 -16.22
CA ASP A 536 17.27 30.33 -16.39
C ASP A 536 16.73 29.75 -15.08
N GLU A 537 15.59 30.28 -14.63
CA GLU A 537 14.97 29.85 -13.39
C GLU A 537 13.83 28.87 -13.61
N TRP A 538 13.72 27.92 -12.69
CA TRP A 538 12.72 26.86 -12.69
C TRP A 538 11.39 27.34 -12.08
N TYR A 539 10.30 27.13 -12.80
CA TYR A 539 8.95 27.51 -12.38
C TYR A 539 7.97 26.33 -12.47
N MET A 540 6.77 26.54 -11.92
CA MET A 540 5.66 25.61 -12.11
C MET A 540 5.23 25.64 -13.58
N TRP A 541 4.72 24.52 -14.08
CA TRP A 541 4.06 24.42 -15.38
C TRP A 541 2.79 23.58 -15.23
N ASP A 542 1.79 23.89 -16.04
CA ASP A 542 0.48 23.27 -15.97
C ASP A 542 0.13 22.45 -17.22
N HIS A 543 -0.83 21.52 -17.07
CA HIS A 543 -1.46 20.81 -18.18
C HIS A 543 -2.79 20.17 -17.77
N VAL A 544 -3.56 19.75 -18.78
CA VAL A 544 -4.83 19.05 -18.61
C VAL A 544 -4.69 17.59 -19.03
N THR A 545 -5.22 16.69 -18.20
CA THR A 545 -5.23 15.23 -18.43
C THR A 545 -6.66 14.70 -18.31
N LEU A 546 -6.99 13.72 -19.15
CA LEU A 546 -8.28 13.02 -19.14
C LEU A 546 -8.15 11.67 -18.44
N ALA A 547 -9.07 11.37 -17.53
CA ALA A 547 -9.21 10.06 -16.90
C ALA A 547 -10.56 9.45 -17.30
N PHE A 548 -10.53 8.42 -18.15
CA PHE A 548 -11.74 7.70 -18.56
C PHE A 548 -12.03 6.58 -17.56
N HIS A 549 -13.18 6.64 -16.89
CA HIS A 549 -13.64 5.59 -16.00
C HIS A 549 -14.00 4.34 -16.82
N LEU A 550 -13.38 3.21 -16.52
CA LEU A 550 -13.66 1.92 -17.12
C LEU A 550 -14.03 0.96 -15.99
N PRO A 551 -15.33 0.70 -15.76
CA PRO A 551 -15.77 -0.21 -14.71
C PRO A 551 -15.04 -1.54 -14.76
N GLN A 552 -14.85 -2.17 -13.60
CA GLN A 552 -14.02 -3.37 -13.47
C GLN A 552 -14.39 -4.45 -14.49
N GLY A 553 -13.39 -4.94 -15.22
CA GLY A 553 -13.56 -5.96 -16.26
C GLY A 553 -14.01 -5.42 -17.62
N GLN A 554 -14.33 -4.13 -17.74
CA GLN A 554 -14.58 -3.52 -19.04
C GLN A 554 -13.29 -3.12 -19.74
N THR A 555 -13.29 -3.22 -21.06
CA THR A 555 -12.18 -2.83 -21.93
C THR A 555 -12.77 -2.01 -23.07
N LEU A 556 -12.19 -0.85 -23.33
CA LEU A 556 -12.55 -0.05 -24.49
C LEU A 556 -11.89 -0.69 -25.72
N GLN A 557 -12.69 -1.40 -26.51
CA GLN A 557 -12.25 -2.25 -27.61
C GLN A 557 -12.03 -1.44 -28.89
N PHE A 558 -11.00 -1.81 -29.65
CA PHE A 558 -10.67 -1.21 -30.93
C PHE A 558 -10.40 -2.31 -31.97
N ASP A 559 -10.75 -2.03 -33.23
CA ASP A 559 -10.21 -2.84 -34.32
C ASP A 559 -8.68 -2.72 -34.28
N ARG A 560 -7.99 -3.85 -34.31
CA ARG A 560 -6.52 -3.92 -34.27
C ARG A 560 -5.87 -3.03 -35.34
N LYS A 561 -6.50 -2.86 -36.50
CA LYS A 561 -6.04 -1.96 -37.55
C LYS A 561 -6.05 -0.51 -37.06
N ILE A 562 -7.12 -0.06 -36.40
CA ILE A 562 -7.22 1.29 -35.83
C ILE A 562 -6.15 1.49 -34.75
N VAL A 563 -5.93 0.51 -33.88
CA VAL A 563 -4.87 0.57 -32.84
C VAL A 563 -3.49 0.76 -33.47
N ILE A 564 -3.17 0.01 -34.52
CA ILE A 564 -1.88 0.08 -35.21
C ILE A 564 -1.74 1.40 -35.98
N GLU A 565 -2.77 1.86 -36.67
CA GLU A 565 -2.75 3.11 -37.45
C GLU A 565 -2.55 4.35 -36.57
N ASN A 566 -3.00 4.29 -35.31
CA ASN A 566 -2.86 5.39 -34.35
C ASN A 566 -1.63 5.24 -33.44
N LEU A 567 -0.83 4.18 -33.60
CA LEU A 567 0.36 3.91 -32.80
C LEU A 567 1.60 4.58 -33.41
N THR A 568 2.30 5.36 -32.60
CA THR A 568 3.60 5.95 -32.92
C THR A 568 4.61 5.65 -31.82
N THR A 569 5.90 5.70 -32.16
CA THR A 569 6.98 5.71 -31.18
C THR A 569 7.34 7.15 -30.81
N CYS A 570 7.67 7.38 -29.55
CA CYS A 570 8.20 8.67 -29.09
C CYS A 570 9.50 8.47 -28.32
N ASP A 571 10.37 9.49 -28.38
CA ASP A 571 11.60 9.50 -27.60
C ASP A 571 11.29 9.59 -26.11
N ALA A 572 12.16 9.01 -25.29
CA ALA A 572 12.08 9.17 -23.84
C ALA A 572 12.53 10.59 -23.46
N ASP A 573 11.66 11.33 -22.78
CA ASP A 573 11.99 12.64 -22.20
C ASP A 573 12.65 12.46 -20.81
N GLU A 574 13.34 13.51 -20.33
CA GLU A 574 13.88 13.52 -18.97
C GLU A 574 12.74 13.34 -17.95
N MET A 575 12.68 12.15 -17.37
CA MET A 575 11.82 11.92 -16.22
C MET A 575 12.36 12.63 -14.97
N PHE A 576 11.47 13.33 -14.25
CA PHE A 576 11.73 13.81 -12.88
C PHE A 576 11.48 12.74 -11.81
N ILE A 577 11.72 11.47 -12.14
CA ILE A 577 11.83 10.42 -11.13
C ILE A 577 13.30 10.34 -10.78
N GLY A 578 13.67 10.90 -9.62
CA GLY A 578 14.97 10.68 -9.02
C GLY A 578 15.11 9.22 -8.65
N VAL A 579 15.48 8.37 -9.61
CA VAL A 579 15.89 7.00 -9.34
C VAL A 579 17.24 7.09 -8.63
N LYS A 580 17.24 6.96 -7.30
CA LYS A 580 18.48 6.73 -6.54
C LYS A 580 19.03 5.36 -6.94
N CYS A 581 19.90 5.33 -7.95
CA CYS A 581 20.70 4.16 -8.28
C CYS A 581 21.75 3.97 -7.17
N ARG A 582 21.56 3.01 -6.25
CA ARG A 582 22.61 2.60 -5.31
C ARG A 582 23.54 1.60 -5.98
N TYR A 583 24.29 2.05 -6.99
CA TYR A 583 25.48 1.33 -7.41
C TYR A 583 26.71 2.11 -6.95
N LYS A 584 27.43 1.58 -5.96
CA LYS A 584 28.73 2.08 -5.46
C LYS A 584 28.79 3.55 -5.01
N GLY A 585 27.74 4.07 -4.36
CA GLY A 585 27.86 5.31 -3.59
C GLY A 585 28.07 6.61 -4.40
N HIS A 586 27.69 6.64 -5.68
CA HIS A 586 27.68 7.86 -6.48
C HIS A 586 26.25 8.27 -6.87
N GLU A 587 25.93 9.55 -6.72
CA GLU A 587 24.73 10.18 -7.28
C GLU A 587 24.91 10.37 -8.80
N CYS A 588 24.21 9.59 -9.61
CA CYS A 588 24.21 9.79 -11.06
C CYS A 588 23.11 10.79 -11.46
N VAL A 589 23.50 11.94 -11.99
CA VAL A 589 22.56 12.97 -12.49
C VAL A 589 22.36 12.92 -14.01
N ARG A 590 23.17 12.16 -14.77
CA ARG A 590 22.99 11.99 -16.23
C ARG A 590 23.43 10.58 -16.65
N THR A 591 22.51 9.85 -17.31
CA THR A 591 22.66 8.55 -18.01
C THR A 591 23.65 7.52 -17.43
N CYS A 592 23.14 6.36 -16.99
CA CYS A 592 23.98 5.23 -16.56
C CYS A 592 24.96 4.82 -17.69
N PRO A 593 26.29 4.75 -17.43
CA PRO A 593 27.28 4.28 -18.41
C PRO A 593 27.07 2.84 -18.88
N CYS A 594 26.18 2.10 -18.22
CA CYS A 594 25.90 0.70 -18.47
C CYS A 594 25.00 0.43 -19.69
N GLY A 595 24.36 1.45 -20.27
CA GLY A 595 23.46 1.31 -21.43
C GLY A 595 22.23 0.41 -21.23
N LYS A 596 22.01 -0.13 -20.02
CA LYS A 596 20.98 -1.14 -19.70
C LYS A 596 19.94 -0.68 -18.68
N CYS A 597 20.09 0.51 -18.10
CA CYS A 597 19.09 1.09 -17.19
C CYS A 597 18.01 1.85 -17.99
N LEU A 598 17.25 1.14 -18.81
CA LEU A 598 15.89 1.54 -19.16
C LEU A 598 14.98 0.80 -18.17
N VAL A 599 14.92 1.32 -16.94
CA VAL A 599 13.92 0.86 -15.96
C VAL A 599 12.54 1.23 -16.55
N PRO A 600 11.51 0.38 -16.53
CA PRO A 600 10.18 0.71 -17.01
C PRO A 600 9.50 1.64 -16.00
N LEU A 601 8.95 2.77 -16.44
CA LEU A 601 8.58 3.87 -15.54
C LEU A 601 7.11 4.29 -15.72
N ALA A 602 6.36 4.07 -14.64
CA ALA A 602 5.24 4.83 -14.10
C ALA A 602 4.01 5.21 -14.92
N THR A 603 2.87 4.79 -14.38
CA THR A 603 1.59 5.50 -14.45
C THR A 603 1.63 6.77 -13.58
N ALA A 604 0.69 7.70 -13.78
CA ALA A 604 0.62 8.99 -13.06
C ALA A 604 0.65 8.89 -11.52
N GLU A 605 0.32 7.73 -10.95
CA GLU A 605 0.25 7.51 -9.51
C GLU A 605 1.57 7.05 -8.89
N GLU A 606 2.42 6.33 -9.63
CA GLU A 606 3.79 5.99 -9.20
C GLU A 606 4.67 7.26 -9.00
N ILE A 607 4.24 8.39 -9.58
CA ILE A 607 4.85 9.71 -9.42
C ILE A 607 4.55 10.29 -8.03
N VAL A 608 3.34 10.08 -7.50
CA VAL A 608 2.90 10.57 -6.19
C VAL A 608 3.61 9.82 -5.06
N GLU A 609 3.77 8.50 -5.20
CA GLU A 609 4.37 7.62 -4.18
C GLU A 609 5.90 7.47 -4.28
N GLY A 610 6.50 7.80 -5.44
CA GLY A 610 7.94 7.77 -5.67
C GLY A 610 8.47 6.38 -6.04
N ILE A 611 9.10 6.27 -7.20
CA ILE A 611 9.63 5.00 -7.72
C ILE A 611 10.99 4.66 -7.11
N ARG A 612 11.15 3.43 -6.61
CA ARG A 612 12.46 2.81 -6.35
C ARG A 612 12.76 1.75 -7.42
N CYS A 613 13.92 1.85 -8.05
CA CYS A 613 14.43 0.83 -8.95
C CYS A 613 15.07 -0.31 -8.14
N ASP A 614 14.56 -1.52 -8.31
CA ASP A 614 15.06 -2.73 -7.67
C ASP A 614 15.88 -3.53 -8.71
N TYR A 615 17.22 -3.53 -8.59
CA TYR A 615 18.09 -4.27 -9.50
C TYR A 615 18.50 -5.61 -8.87
N LYS A 616 17.73 -6.67 -9.15
CA LYS A 616 18.15 -8.07 -8.96
C LYS A 616 17.59 -8.94 -10.08
N THR A 617 18.34 -9.09 -11.18
CA THR A 617 18.46 -10.36 -11.93
C THR A 617 19.53 -10.29 -13.02
N ASN A 618 20.51 -11.19 -12.91
CA ASN A 618 21.36 -11.85 -13.92
C ASN A 618 21.94 -11.05 -15.12
N CYS A 619 23.21 -10.67 -14.99
CA CYS A 619 24.28 -11.25 -15.82
C CYS A 619 25.34 -11.82 -14.89
#